data_AF-A0A563U820-F1
#
_entry.id   AF-A0A563U820-F1
#
_cell.length_a   1.000
_cell.length_b   1.000
_cell.length_c   1.000
_cell.angle_alpha   90.00
_cell.angle_beta   90.00
_cell.angle_gamma   90.00
#
_symmetry.space_group_name_H-M   'P 1'
#
loop_
_entity.id
_entity.type
_entity.pdbx_description
1 polymer ?
#
loop_
_entity_poly.entity_id
_entity_poly.type
_entity_poly.pdbx_seq_one_letter_code
_entity_poly.pdbx_strand_id
1 'polypeptide(L)'
;MPASIIKALKKIILSSTMLAICAFLWSFKGLMNEQEWISWGNRFFTEAYDASVEPKLKKYEISLTPDHFIRLRKTYQQGKQEYFSFNLQRFTTLGYKPGQGNTDTITVSTRTDDIIVQTYNDPEGDVDSMATTLNLPVKKMPAQKLDSLKQALAFLKEKQL
;
A
#
# COMPACT_ATOMS: atom_id res chain seq x y z
N MET A 1 24.72 -58.04 0.09
CA MET A 1 23.56 -57.40 0.76
C MET A 1 22.27 -57.99 0.20
N PRO A 2 21.30 -58.41 1.02
CA PRO A 2 20.09 -59.09 0.55
C PRO A 2 19.20 -58.16 -0.28
N ALA A 3 18.68 -58.66 -1.40
CA ALA A 3 17.88 -57.90 -2.37
C ALA A 3 16.64 -57.20 -1.77
N SER A 4 16.15 -57.70 -0.63
CA SER A 4 15.06 -57.10 0.15
C SER A 4 15.42 -55.71 0.70
N ILE A 5 16.63 -55.55 1.24
CA ILE A 5 17.09 -54.28 1.82
C ILE A 5 17.27 -53.21 0.72
N ILE A 6 17.74 -53.61 -0.46
CA ILE A 6 17.92 -52.71 -1.60
C ILE A 6 16.56 -52.19 -2.11
N LYS A 7 15.52 -53.03 -2.12
CA LYS A 7 14.15 -52.62 -2.50
C LYS A 7 13.53 -51.67 -1.48
N ALA A 8 13.75 -51.91 -0.18
CA ALA A 8 13.27 -51.04 0.89
C ALA A 8 13.98 -49.67 0.86
N LEU A 9 15.31 -49.66 0.68
CA LEU A 9 16.10 -48.43 0.60
C LEU A 9 15.68 -47.56 -0.59
N LYS A 10 15.45 -48.15 -1.77
CA LYS A 10 14.95 -47.43 -2.95
C LYS A 10 13.58 -46.78 -2.71
N LYS A 11 12.66 -47.48 -2.02
CA LYS A 11 11.34 -46.92 -1.68
C LYS A 11 11.46 -45.72 -0.74
N ILE A 12 12.32 -45.82 0.29
CA ILE A 12 12.54 -44.75 1.27
C ILE A 12 13.17 -43.51 0.60
N ILE A 13 14.16 -43.71 -0.26
CA ILE A 13 14.78 -42.62 -1.01
C ILE A 13 13.72 -41.93 -1.88
N LEU A 14 12.92 -42.71 -2.64
CA LEU A 14 11.89 -42.16 -3.51
C LEU A 14 10.84 -41.34 -2.73
N SER A 15 10.35 -41.86 -1.60
CA SER A 15 9.37 -41.14 -0.79
C SER A 15 9.94 -39.89 -0.10
N SER A 16 11.21 -39.92 0.36
CA SER A 16 11.84 -38.70 0.91
C SER A 16 12.08 -37.64 -0.16
N THR A 17 12.42 -38.05 -1.38
CA THR A 17 12.65 -37.13 -2.51
C THR A 17 11.34 -36.45 -2.92
N MET A 18 10.24 -37.21 -2.97
CA MET A 18 8.90 -36.68 -3.23
C MET A 18 8.50 -35.64 -2.18
N LEU A 19 8.75 -35.93 -0.89
CA LEU A 19 8.45 -35.01 0.20
C LEU A 19 9.27 -33.71 0.12
N ALA A 20 10.56 -33.83 -0.22
CA ALA A 20 11.44 -32.67 -0.40
C ALA A 20 10.99 -31.78 -1.57
N ILE A 21 10.54 -32.37 -2.69
CA ILE A 21 10.00 -31.63 -3.84
C ILE A 21 8.69 -30.93 -3.44
N CYS A 22 7.77 -31.60 -2.74
CA CYS A 22 6.54 -30.98 -2.27
C CYS A 22 6.82 -29.80 -1.31
N ALA A 23 7.77 -29.94 -0.39
CA ALA A 23 8.18 -28.87 0.51
C ALA A 23 8.83 -27.69 -0.24
N PHE A 24 9.63 -27.96 -1.26
CA PHE A 24 10.24 -26.93 -2.11
C PHE A 24 9.20 -26.16 -2.93
N LEU A 25 8.22 -26.86 -3.51
CA LEU A 25 7.13 -26.25 -4.29
C LEU A 25 6.16 -25.42 -3.42
N TRP A 26 5.98 -25.77 -2.15
CA TRP A 26 5.20 -24.97 -1.19
C TRP A 26 5.98 -23.81 -0.57
N SER A 27 7.31 -23.77 -0.73
CA SER A 27 8.14 -22.70 -0.18
C SER A 27 8.13 -21.43 -1.04
N PHE A 28 7.71 -21.53 -2.30
CA PHE A 28 7.39 -20.36 -3.10
C PHE A 28 6.03 -19.81 -2.66
N LYS A 29 6.04 -18.97 -1.62
CA LYS A 29 4.95 -18.03 -1.40
C LYS A 29 4.84 -17.20 -2.67
N GLY A 30 3.73 -17.36 -3.40
CA GLY A 30 3.47 -16.60 -4.61
C GLY A 30 3.65 -15.11 -4.33
N LEU A 31 4.26 -14.40 -5.28
CA LEU A 31 4.20 -12.95 -5.33
C LEU A 31 2.73 -12.56 -5.13
N MET A 32 2.46 -11.62 -4.22
CA MET A 32 1.10 -11.16 -3.97
C MET A 32 0.45 -10.76 -5.29
N ASN A 33 -0.79 -11.19 -5.51
CA ASN A 33 -1.56 -10.78 -6.68
C ASN A 33 -2.01 -9.31 -6.54
N GLU A 34 -2.57 -8.75 -7.61
CA GLU A 34 -3.01 -7.35 -7.65
C GLU A 34 -4.02 -7.00 -6.55
N GLN A 35 -5.02 -7.85 -6.35
CA GLN A 35 -6.03 -7.64 -5.31
C GLN A 35 -5.45 -7.69 -3.90
N GLU A 36 -4.47 -8.57 -3.67
CA GLU A 36 -3.74 -8.66 -2.41
C GLU A 36 -2.92 -7.39 -2.16
N TRP A 37 -2.26 -6.85 -3.19
CA TRP A 37 -1.53 -5.58 -3.09
C TRP A 37 -2.44 -4.39 -2.83
N ILE A 38 -3.59 -4.32 -3.51
CA ILE A 38 -4.62 -3.31 -3.24
C ILE A 38 -5.10 -3.41 -1.80
N SER A 39 -5.42 -4.62 -1.33
CA SER A 39 -5.91 -4.84 0.03
C SER A 39 -4.85 -4.48 1.08
N TRP A 40 -3.59 -4.85 0.82
CA TRP A 40 -2.46 -4.51 1.67
C TRP A 40 -2.23 -2.99 1.73
N GLY A 41 -2.32 -2.28 0.60
CA GLY A 41 -2.15 -0.83 0.53
C GLY A 41 -3.24 -0.08 1.28
N ASN A 42 -4.51 -0.49 1.11
CA ASN A 42 -5.64 0.04 1.87
C ASN A 42 -5.45 -0.12 3.39
N ARG A 43 -5.02 -1.32 3.82
CA ARG A 43 -4.72 -1.58 5.23
C ARG A 43 -3.56 -0.72 5.72
N PHE A 44 -2.48 -0.61 4.94
CA PHE A 44 -1.34 0.24 5.29
C PHE A 44 -1.79 1.68 5.54
N PHE A 45 -2.51 2.29 4.59
CA PHE A 45 -2.90 3.68 4.70
C PHE A 45 -3.83 3.94 5.89
N THR A 46 -4.73 3.00 6.19
CA THR A 46 -5.65 3.09 7.32
C THR A 46 -4.91 2.98 8.67
N GLU A 47 -3.99 2.01 8.80
CA GLU A 47 -3.26 1.79 10.05
C GLU A 47 -2.20 2.86 10.32
N ALA A 48 -1.52 3.30 9.25
CA ALA A 48 -0.44 4.26 9.31
C ALA A 48 -0.92 5.66 9.68
N TYR A 49 -2.14 6.04 9.33
CA TYR A 49 -2.66 7.38 9.59
C TYR A 49 -2.58 7.79 11.07
N ASP A 50 -2.11 9.01 11.31
CA ASP A 50 -2.06 9.63 12.63
C ASP A 50 -3.19 10.65 12.80
N ALA A 51 -4.25 10.23 13.50
CA ALA A 51 -5.42 11.07 13.77
C ALA A 51 -5.13 12.25 14.73
N SER A 52 -4.00 12.26 15.44
CA SER A 52 -3.68 13.33 16.38
C SER A 52 -3.34 14.66 15.70
N VAL A 53 -2.98 14.63 14.41
CA VAL A 53 -2.56 15.81 13.64
C VAL A 53 -3.73 16.71 13.27
N GLU A 54 -4.90 16.14 13.05
CA GLU A 54 -6.09 16.85 12.53
C GLU A 54 -7.27 16.71 13.51
N PRO A 55 -7.26 17.40 14.67
CA PRO A 55 -8.26 17.21 15.72
C PRO A 55 -9.68 17.62 15.32
N LYS A 56 -9.82 18.46 14.29
CA LYS A 56 -11.12 18.89 13.72
C LYS A 56 -11.64 17.92 12.66
N LEU A 57 -10.89 16.87 12.32
CA LEU A 57 -11.29 15.89 11.33
C LEU A 57 -12.30 14.92 11.96
N LYS A 58 -13.47 14.80 11.32
CA LYS A 58 -14.53 13.87 11.73
C LYS A 58 -14.34 12.50 11.09
N LYS A 59 -13.90 12.46 9.83
CA LYS A 59 -13.75 11.23 9.04
C LYS A 59 -12.55 11.32 8.12
N TYR A 60 -11.74 10.26 8.10
CA TYR A 60 -10.59 10.09 7.21
C TYR A 60 -10.81 8.81 6.40
N GLU A 61 -10.92 8.91 5.08
CA GLU A 61 -11.18 7.78 4.19
C GLU A 61 -10.18 7.79 3.06
N ILE A 62 -9.17 6.94 3.15
CA ILE A 62 -8.22 6.72 2.07
C ILE A 62 -8.45 5.34 1.46
N SER A 63 -8.49 5.28 0.14
CA SER A 63 -8.67 4.03 -0.59
C SER A 63 -7.77 3.95 -1.80
N LEU A 64 -7.32 2.74 -2.09
CA LEU A 64 -6.67 2.33 -3.31
C LEU A 64 -7.67 1.43 -4.05
N THR A 65 -8.11 1.84 -5.23
CA THR A 65 -9.16 1.15 -5.99
C THR A 65 -8.58 0.08 -6.93
N PRO A 66 -9.40 -0.88 -7.41
CA PRO A 66 -9.02 -1.80 -8.49
C PRO A 66 -8.57 -1.09 -9.77
N ASP A 67 -9.16 0.07 -10.08
CA ASP A 67 -8.74 0.89 -11.22
C ASP A 67 -7.42 1.67 -10.96
N HIS A 68 -6.72 1.32 -9.88
CA HIS A 68 -5.47 1.91 -9.41
C HIS A 68 -5.52 3.42 -9.15
N PHE A 69 -6.65 3.93 -8.67
CA PHE A 69 -6.74 5.27 -8.11
C PHE A 69 -6.43 5.24 -6.62
N ILE A 70 -5.63 6.20 -6.16
CA ILE A 70 -5.61 6.58 -4.75
C ILE A 70 -6.61 7.71 -4.59
N ARG A 71 -7.58 7.51 -3.69
CA ARG A 71 -8.62 8.48 -3.35
C ARG A 71 -8.60 8.72 -1.85
N LEU A 72 -8.43 9.97 -1.45
CA LEU A 72 -8.53 10.40 -0.07
C LEU A 72 -9.70 11.37 0.07
N ARG A 73 -10.60 11.08 0.99
CA ARG A 73 -11.65 11.99 1.43
C ARG A 73 -11.46 12.30 2.91
N LYS A 74 -11.43 13.59 3.21
CA LYS A 74 -11.42 14.14 4.56
C LYS A 74 -12.75 14.85 4.80
N THR A 75 -13.42 14.53 5.90
CA THR A 75 -14.63 15.26 6.33
C THR A 75 -14.36 15.89 7.67
N TYR A 76 -14.53 17.20 7.77
CA TYR A 76 -14.31 17.97 9.00
C TYR A 76 -15.59 18.09 9.82
N GLN A 77 -15.46 18.35 11.12
CA GLN A 77 -16.60 18.51 12.04
C GLN A 77 -17.60 19.59 11.59
N GLN A 78 -17.12 20.64 10.94
CA GLN A 78 -17.92 21.75 10.41
C GLN A 78 -18.63 21.45 9.06
N GLY A 79 -18.47 20.25 8.51
CA GLY A 79 -19.11 19.85 7.23
C GLY A 79 -18.26 20.07 5.98
N LYS A 80 -17.16 20.85 6.07
CA LYS A 80 -16.14 20.96 5.01
C LYS A 80 -15.64 19.57 4.61
N GLN A 81 -15.47 19.34 3.32
CA GLN A 81 -14.85 18.14 2.78
C GLN A 81 -13.66 18.51 1.91
N GLU A 82 -12.63 17.68 1.94
CA GLU A 82 -11.49 17.76 1.03
C GLU A 82 -11.34 16.40 0.34
N TYR A 83 -11.19 16.43 -0.97
CA TYR A 83 -11.10 15.26 -1.83
C TYR A 83 -9.82 15.32 -2.64
N PHE A 84 -9.06 14.23 -2.61
CA PHE A 84 -7.84 14.05 -3.36
C PHE A 84 -7.97 12.80 -4.21
N SER A 85 -7.61 12.87 -5.49
CA SER A 85 -7.67 11.70 -6.37
C SER A 85 -6.61 11.76 -7.46
N PHE A 86 -5.89 10.66 -7.66
CA PHE A 86 -5.00 10.48 -8.80
C PHE A 86 -4.84 9.01 -9.14
N ASN A 87 -4.46 8.73 -10.38
CA ASN A 87 -4.18 7.39 -10.87
C ASN A 87 -2.70 7.04 -10.66
N LEU A 88 -2.40 5.80 -10.25
CA LEU A 88 -1.04 5.33 -9.96
C LEU A 88 -0.09 5.34 -11.16
N GLN A 89 -0.56 5.38 -12.41
CA GLN A 89 0.31 5.61 -13.58
C GLN A 89 1.10 6.92 -13.44
N ARG A 90 0.53 7.92 -12.78
CA ARG A 90 1.17 9.23 -12.55
C ARG A 90 2.14 9.23 -11.38
N PHE A 91 2.10 8.20 -10.52
CA PHE A 91 2.99 8.06 -9.36
C PHE A 91 4.46 8.08 -9.79
N THR A 92 5.27 8.85 -9.07
CA THR A 92 6.70 9.00 -9.35
C THR A 92 7.53 8.51 -8.17
N THR A 93 7.32 9.09 -6.99
CA THR A 93 8.13 8.79 -5.80
C THR A 93 7.30 8.80 -4.53
N LEU A 94 7.74 8.00 -3.55
CA LEU A 94 7.26 8.02 -2.18
C LEU A 94 8.34 8.60 -1.27
N GLY A 95 8.15 9.84 -0.84
CA GLY A 95 8.98 10.50 0.16
C GLY A 95 8.57 10.13 1.58
N TYR A 96 9.52 10.17 2.50
CA TYR A 96 9.28 10.05 3.92
C TYR A 96 10.09 11.12 4.65
N LYS A 97 9.39 11.93 5.44
CA LYS A 97 9.97 13.03 6.21
C LYS A 97 9.68 12.79 7.69
N PRO A 98 10.73 12.58 8.51
CA PRO A 98 10.56 12.54 9.96
C PRO A 98 9.95 13.85 10.46
N GLY A 99 8.93 13.76 11.32
CA GLY A 99 8.29 14.91 11.93
C GLY A 99 8.75 15.12 13.38
N GLN A 100 8.01 15.96 14.11
CA GLN A 100 8.21 16.17 15.55
C GLN A 100 7.31 15.22 16.34
N GLY A 101 7.80 14.73 17.49
CA GLY A 101 7.02 13.85 18.36
C GLY A 101 6.84 12.44 17.78
N ASN A 102 5.59 11.99 17.63
CA ASN A 102 5.23 10.63 17.19
C ASN A 102 4.67 10.56 15.76
N THR A 103 4.69 11.69 15.06
CA THR A 103 4.11 11.86 13.73
C THR A 103 5.22 12.10 12.72
N ASP A 104 5.13 11.41 11.59
CA ASP A 104 5.93 11.65 10.40
C ASP A 104 5.02 11.98 9.21
N THR A 105 5.62 12.28 8.06
CA THR A 105 4.87 12.54 6.82
C THR A 105 5.36 11.63 5.70
N ILE A 106 4.41 10.94 5.06
CA ILE A 106 4.64 10.30 3.77
C ILE A 106 4.17 11.27 2.68
N THR A 107 5.03 11.51 1.70
CA THR A 107 4.71 12.36 0.54
C THR A 107 4.60 11.47 -0.68
N VAL A 108 3.41 11.40 -1.27
CA VAL A 108 3.19 10.74 -2.56
C VAL A 108 3.31 11.79 -3.65
N SER A 109 4.22 11.60 -4.60
CA SER A 109 4.45 12.57 -5.69
C SER A 109 4.04 12.01 -7.04
N THR A 110 3.44 12.86 -7.87
CA THR A 110 3.15 12.59 -9.28
C THR A 110 4.17 13.25 -10.20
N ARG A 111 4.11 12.94 -11.51
CA ARG A 111 5.05 13.50 -12.49
C ARG A 111 4.82 15.00 -12.72
N THR A 112 3.55 15.39 -12.79
CA THR A 112 3.09 16.77 -12.95
C THR A 112 1.94 17.02 -11.96
N ASP A 113 1.21 18.11 -12.11
CA ASP A 113 -0.02 18.37 -11.34
C ASP A 113 -1.14 17.42 -11.79
N ASP A 114 -1.09 16.18 -11.27
CA ASP A 114 -1.97 15.06 -11.62
C ASP A 114 -2.90 14.66 -10.46
N ILE A 115 -2.75 15.30 -9.30
CA ILE A 115 -3.60 15.06 -8.13
C ILE A 115 -4.71 16.09 -8.13
N ILE A 116 -5.94 15.63 -8.41
CA ILE A 116 -7.13 16.46 -8.28
C ILE A 116 -7.32 16.77 -6.80
N VAL A 117 -7.48 18.05 -6.46
CA VAL A 117 -7.76 18.56 -5.12
C VAL A 117 -9.03 19.37 -5.17
N GLN A 118 -10.08 18.85 -4.53
CA GLN A 118 -11.40 19.46 -4.50
C GLN A 118 -11.85 19.70 -3.07
N THR A 119 -12.44 20.85 -2.79
CA THR A 119 -13.09 21.13 -1.51
C THR A 119 -14.57 21.37 -1.70
N TYR A 120 -15.36 21.02 -0.68
CA TYR A 120 -16.80 21.24 -0.65
C TYR A 120 -17.21 21.81 0.70
N ASN A 121 -18.17 22.73 0.70
CA ASN A 121 -18.62 23.46 1.90
C ASN A 121 -17.46 24.16 2.61
N ASP A 122 -16.51 24.69 1.85
CA ASP A 122 -15.43 25.48 2.41
C ASP A 122 -15.94 26.90 2.71
N PRO A 123 -15.79 27.43 3.94
CA PRO A 123 -16.18 28.80 4.26
C PRO A 123 -15.51 29.86 3.39
N GLU A 124 -14.33 29.57 2.84
CA GLU A 124 -13.58 30.48 1.96
C GLU A 124 -13.93 30.29 0.47
N GLY A 125 -14.79 29.32 0.14
CA GLY A 125 -15.18 28.96 -1.21
C GLY A 125 -14.58 27.62 -1.64
N ASP A 126 -15.38 26.85 -2.39
CA ASP A 126 -14.98 25.55 -2.89
C ASP A 126 -13.82 25.69 -3.91
N VAL A 127 -12.80 24.87 -3.73
CA VAL A 127 -11.60 24.83 -4.55
C VAL A 127 -11.67 23.64 -5.50
N ASP A 128 -11.27 23.85 -6.75
CA ASP A 128 -11.00 22.79 -7.72
C ASP A 128 -9.64 23.07 -8.36
N SER A 129 -8.65 22.26 -8.01
CA SER A 129 -7.25 22.49 -8.39
C SER A 129 -6.50 21.18 -8.60
N MET A 130 -5.29 21.30 -9.14
CA MET A 130 -4.38 20.18 -9.34
C MET A 130 -3.13 20.38 -8.50
N ALA A 131 -2.55 19.29 -8.00
CA ALA A 131 -1.32 19.29 -7.21
C ALA A 131 -0.36 18.20 -7.68
N THR A 132 0.94 18.42 -7.44
CA THR A 132 2.00 17.44 -7.71
C THR A 132 2.23 16.48 -6.53
N THR A 133 1.83 16.84 -5.32
CA THR A 133 2.13 16.04 -4.11
C THR A 133 0.96 15.91 -3.16
N LEU A 134 0.77 14.71 -2.61
CA LEU A 134 -0.15 14.42 -1.52
C LEU A 134 0.64 14.05 -0.25
N ASN A 135 0.47 14.85 0.80
CA ASN A 135 1.10 14.63 2.10
C ASN A 135 0.14 13.91 3.04
N LEU A 136 0.58 12.79 3.59
CA LEU A 136 -0.17 11.94 4.50
C LEU A 136 0.52 11.93 5.87
N PRO A 137 -0.11 12.47 6.93
CA PRO A 137 0.43 12.35 8.27
C PRO A 137 0.31 10.90 8.73
N VAL A 138 1.42 10.34 9.21
CA VAL A 138 1.49 8.95 9.64
C VAL A 138 2.16 8.82 10.99
N LYS A 139 1.80 7.78 11.73
CA LYS A 139 2.52 7.36 12.92
C LYS A 139 3.92 6.90 12.53
N LYS A 140 4.87 7.05 13.46
CA LYS A 140 6.20 6.44 13.33
C LYS A 140 6.10 4.96 12.96
N MET A 141 6.86 4.56 11.96
CA MET A 141 6.85 3.20 11.45
C MET A 141 8.26 2.71 11.09
N PRO A 142 8.50 1.39 11.14
CA PRO A 142 9.77 0.83 10.70
C PRO A 142 9.95 0.98 9.19
N ALA A 143 11.19 1.16 8.74
CA ALA A 143 11.54 1.36 7.33
C ALA A 143 10.99 0.27 6.41
N GLN A 144 10.94 -0.98 6.89
CA GLN A 144 10.42 -2.12 6.14
C GLN A 144 8.95 -1.95 5.73
N LYS A 145 8.12 -1.29 6.56
CA LYS A 145 6.72 -0.99 6.22
C LYS A 145 6.63 0.02 5.08
N LEU A 146 7.49 1.04 5.09
CA LEU A 146 7.56 2.04 4.02
C LEU A 146 8.04 1.42 2.71
N ASP A 147 9.06 0.55 2.76
CA ASP A 147 9.57 -0.12 1.56
C ASP A 147 8.54 -1.10 0.97
N SER A 148 7.78 -1.78 1.82
CA SER A 148 6.64 -2.58 1.38
C SER A 148 5.57 -1.72 0.70
N LEU A 149 5.36 -0.47 1.12
CA LEU A 149 4.43 0.45 0.43
C LEU A 149 4.97 0.85 -0.93
N LYS A 150 6.26 1.20 -1.02
CA LYS A 150 6.90 1.50 -2.31
C LYS A 150 6.75 0.34 -3.29
N GLN A 151 6.98 -0.89 -2.84
CA GLN A 151 6.81 -2.10 -3.66
C GLN A 151 5.37 -2.26 -4.14
N ALA A 152 4.39 -2.09 -3.25
CA ALA A 152 2.97 -2.17 -3.61
C ALA A 152 2.61 -1.13 -4.69
N LEU A 153 2.98 0.14 -4.48
CA LEU A 153 2.66 1.22 -5.42
C LEU A 153 3.37 1.06 -6.76
N ALA A 154 4.63 0.59 -6.76
CA ALA A 154 5.39 0.32 -7.98
C ALA A 154 4.79 -0.84 -8.78
N PHE A 155 4.49 -1.97 -8.12
CA PHE A 155 3.86 -3.13 -8.76
C PHE A 155 2.53 -2.76 -9.43
N LEU A 156 1.70 -2.03 -8.71
CA LEU A 156 0.38 -1.59 -9.16
C LEU A 156 0.45 -0.57 -10.30
N LYS A 157 1.45 0.31 -10.29
CA LYS A 157 1.73 1.22 -11.41
C LYS A 157 2.10 0.46 -12.67
N GLU A 158 2.96 -0.57 -12.57
CA GLU A 158 3.42 -1.35 -13.72
C GLU A 158 2.31 -2.20 -14.36
N LYS A 159 1.33 -2.66 -13.57
CA LYS A 159 0.20 -3.48 -14.07
C LYS A 159 -0.78 -2.75 -14.97
N GLN A 160 -0.77 -1.42 -14.98
CA GLN A 160 -1.61 -0.63 -15.89
C GLN A 160 -0.94 -0.33 -17.24
N LEU A 161 0.26 -0.86 -17.51
CA LEU A 161 0.97 -0.71 -18.79
C LEU A 161 0.74 -1.91 -19.71
#